data_AF-A0A815B0B0-F1
#
_entry.id   AF-A0A815B0B0-F1
#
_cell.length_a   1.000
_cell.length_b   1.000
_cell.length_c   1.000
_cell.angle_alpha   90.00
_cell.angle_beta   90.00
_cell.angle_gamma   90.00
#
_symmetry.space_group_name_H-M   'P 1'
#
loop_
_entity.id
_entity.type
_entity.pdbx_description
1 polymer ?
#
loop_
_entity_poly.entity_id
_entity_poly.type
_entity_poly.pdbx_seq_one_letter_code
_entity_poly.pdbx_strand_id
1 'polypeptide(L)'
;MNKSEYIYVNEHLISSSLNCPICLNILEDPHTHTKCDSAFCRSCLLQLVEPNCPICRFYLDNMLPIEFNRDLPKSNRLIRNMLDELFVECIQCHTIHRRGQFKHKCQPKKIFLSTKRQKWEVFQMLLSIIVIFLLILIIYYNRNYVFETAIDRHNELIKEIGIDIDKYLFNKIYYLIVKFIEYSIPVFIFNLFLWFIILFYGDRYTSKTTSRILKKILEITIIINLIGHSLYY
;
A
#
# COMPACT_ATOMS: atom_id res chain seq x y z
N MET A 1 -4.00 -28.58 13.84
CA MET A 1 -3.21 -28.48 12.58
C MET A 1 -2.54 -27.13 12.63
N ASN A 2 -1.25 -27.08 12.95
CA ASN A 2 -0.57 -25.82 13.25
C ASN A 2 -0.79 -24.78 12.13
N LYS A 3 -1.26 -23.58 12.52
CA LYS A 3 -1.53 -22.40 11.66
C LYS A 3 -0.33 -21.92 10.82
N SER A 4 0.82 -22.59 10.91
CA SER A 4 2.10 -22.21 10.29
C SER A 4 2.29 -22.64 8.83
N GLU A 5 1.30 -23.28 8.18
CA GLU A 5 1.49 -23.88 6.84
C GLU A 5 0.69 -23.18 5.71
N TYR A 6 -0.36 -22.43 6.04
CA TYR A 6 -1.23 -21.79 5.05
C TYR A 6 -1.87 -20.49 5.55
N ILE A 7 -2.34 -19.68 4.62
CA ILE A 7 -3.17 -18.48 4.85
C ILE A 7 -4.56 -18.67 4.22
N TYR A 8 -5.60 -18.08 4.81
CA TYR A 8 -6.95 -18.15 4.24
C TYR A 8 -7.10 -17.18 3.06
N VAL A 9 -7.67 -17.67 1.97
CA VAL A 9 -8.00 -16.83 0.81
C VAL A 9 -9.31 -16.11 1.09
N ASN A 10 -9.34 -14.79 0.87
CA ASN A 10 -10.51 -13.95 1.11
C ASN A 10 -11.09 -14.05 2.53
N GLU A 11 -10.23 -13.93 3.55
CA GLU A 11 -10.62 -14.06 4.96
C GLU A 11 -11.83 -13.19 5.35
N HIS A 12 -11.97 -12.01 4.76
CA HIS A 12 -13.09 -11.08 5.01
C HIS A 12 -14.47 -11.59 4.56
N LEU A 13 -14.52 -12.59 3.67
CA LEU A 13 -15.79 -13.19 3.20
C LEU A 13 -16.23 -14.38 4.06
N ILE A 14 -15.38 -14.84 4.99
CA ILE A 14 -15.67 -15.99 5.83
C ILE A 14 -16.71 -15.57 6.88
N SER A 15 -17.78 -16.35 6.99
CA SER A 15 -18.84 -16.10 7.96
C SER A 15 -18.28 -16.05 9.39
N SER A 16 -18.69 -15.03 10.15
CA SER A 16 -18.34 -14.87 11.57
C SER A 16 -18.80 -16.05 12.43
N SER A 17 -19.79 -16.83 11.98
CA SER A 17 -20.25 -18.06 12.63
C SER A 17 -19.20 -19.18 12.65
N LEU A 18 -18.15 -19.08 11.84
CA LEU A 18 -17.02 -20.02 11.80
C LEU A 18 -15.85 -19.55 12.68
N ASN A 19 -16.00 -18.44 13.39
CA ASN A 19 -14.99 -17.93 14.31
C ASN A 19 -15.23 -18.45 15.72
N CYS A 20 -14.15 -18.77 16.41
CA CYS A 20 -14.16 -19.14 17.81
C CYS A 20 -14.48 -17.91 18.67
N PRO A 21 -15.48 -17.96 19.57
CA PRO A 21 -15.82 -16.85 20.46
C PRO A 21 -14.71 -16.49 21.46
N ILE A 22 -13.77 -17.41 21.73
CA ILE A 22 -12.68 -17.21 22.70
C ILE A 22 -11.48 -16.53 22.05
N CYS A 23 -10.95 -17.09 20.96
CA CYS A 23 -9.76 -16.54 20.30
C CYS A 23 -10.06 -15.61 19.13
N LEU A 24 -11.34 -15.43 18.76
CA LEU A 24 -11.81 -14.59 17.66
C LEU A 24 -11.20 -14.91 16.29
N ASN A 25 -10.60 -16.10 16.15
CA ASN A 25 -10.04 -16.62 14.90
C ASN A 25 -10.94 -17.74 14.34
N ILE A 26 -10.76 -18.07 13.06
CA ILE A 26 -11.42 -19.22 12.42
C ILE A 26 -11.17 -20.49 13.22
N LEU A 27 -12.22 -21.28 13.44
CA LEU A 27 -12.20 -22.48 14.27
C LEU A 27 -11.13 -23.50 13.82
N GLU A 28 -10.26 -23.88 14.76
CA GLU A 28 -9.27 -24.93 14.62
C GLU A 28 -9.59 -26.09 15.57
N ASP A 29 -9.69 -27.30 15.03
CA ASP A 29 -10.17 -28.49 15.76
C ASP A 29 -11.46 -28.19 16.57
N PRO A 30 -12.56 -27.84 15.88
CA PRO A 30 -13.77 -27.36 16.55
C PRO A 30 -14.47 -28.43 17.38
N HIS A 31 -14.95 -28.02 18.54
CA HIS A 31 -15.82 -28.76 19.45
C HIS A 31 -17.10 -27.97 19.72
N THR A 32 -18.24 -28.63 19.62
CA THR A 32 -19.57 -28.00 19.73
C THR A 32 -20.22 -28.34 21.07
N HIS A 33 -20.51 -27.32 21.88
CA HIS A 33 -21.18 -27.52 23.16
C HIS A 33 -22.59 -28.08 22.97
N THR A 34 -22.92 -29.17 23.67
CA THR A 34 -24.15 -29.95 23.47
C THR A 34 -25.44 -29.23 23.84
N LYS A 35 -25.38 -28.19 24.70
CA LYS A 35 -26.58 -27.45 25.15
C LYS A 35 -26.90 -26.22 24.32
N CYS A 36 -25.90 -25.49 23.84
CA CYS A 36 -26.09 -24.23 23.12
C CYS A 36 -25.57 -24.24 21.68
N ASP A 37 -25.12 -25.40 21.20
CA ASP A 37 -24.56 -25.62 19.86
C ASP A 37 -23.44 -24.65 19.44
N SER A 38 -22.83 -23.97 20.41
CA SER A 38 -21.74 -23.06 20.18
C SER A 38 -20.44 -23.83 19.96
N ALA A 39 -19.65 -23.42 18.96
CA ALA A 39 -18.39 -24.08 18.61
C ALA A 39 -17.18 -23.30 19.11
N PHE A 40 -16.18 -24.03 19.60
CA PHE A 40 -14.93 -23.49 20.13
C PHE A 40 -13.74 -24.32 19.63
N CYS A 41 -12.56 -23.71 19.57
CA CYS A 41 -11.33 -24.47 19.31
C CYS A 41 -11.00 -25.36 20.50
N ARG A 42 -10.46 -26.56 20.24
CA ARG A 42 -9.98 -27.47 21.31
C ARG A 42 -9.03 -26.77 22.27
N SER A 43 -8.01 -26.09 21.74
CA SER A 43 -7.02 -25.37 22.54
C SER A 43 -7.65 -24.30 23.43
N CYS A 44 -8.68 -23.60 22.93
CA CYS A 44 -9.39 -22.58 23.69
C CYS A 44 -10.21 -23.17 24.83
N LEU A 45 -10.86 -24.33 24.62
CA LEU A 45 -11.60 -25.02 25.70
C LEU A 45 -10.65 -25.52 26.79
N LEU A 46 -9.48 -26.03 26.42
CA LEU A 46 -8.46 -26.52 27.36
C LEU A 46 -7.86 -25.42 28.24
N GLN A 47 -7.91 -24.16 27.81
CA GLN A 47 -7.39 -23.01 28.54
C GLN A 47 -8.42 -22.38 29.50
N LEU A 48 -9.67 -22.85 29.49
CA LEU A 48 -10.68 -22.34 30.40
C LEU A 48 -10.35 -22.75 31.84
N VAL A 49 -10.24 -21.75 32.71
CA VAL A 49 -10.05 -21.95 34.16
C VAL A 49 -11.28 -22.58 34.78
N GLU A 50 -12.46 -22.14 34.33
CA GLU A 50 -13.74 -22.64 34.80
C GLU A 50 -14.41 -23.57 33.80
N PRO A 51 -15.08 -24.62 34.29
CA PRO A 51 -15.78 -25.61 33.50
C PRO A 51 -17.11 -25.12 32.87
N ASN A 52 -17.24 -23.83 32.57
CA ASN A 52 -18.48 -23.22 32.13
C ASN A 52 -18.37 -22.69 30.69
N CYS A 53 -19.44 -22.87 29.90
CA CYS A 53 -19.49 -22.33 28.55
C CYS A 53 -19.47 -20.79 28.57
N PRO A 54 -18.56 -20.11 27.84
CA PRO A 54 -18.50 -18.64 27.84
C PRO A 54 -19.76 -17.95 27.30
N ILE A 55 -20.58 -18.66 26.52
CA ILE A 55 -21.77 -18.11 25.88
C ILE A 55 -23.01 -18.32 26.75
N CYS A 56 -23.30 -19.57 27.12
CA CYS A 56 -24.53 -19.91 27.82
C CYS A 56 -24.37 -20.16 29.32
N ARG A 57 -23.13 -20.12 29.84
CA ARG A 57 -22.77 -20.35 31.26
C ARG A 57 -23.17 -21.71 31.83
N PHE A 58 -23.72 -22.61 31.03
CA PHE A 58 -23.95 -23.99 31.43
C PHE A 58 -22.63 -24.74 31.55
N TYR A 59 -22.62 -25.69 32.49
CA TYR A 59 -21.47 -26.54 32.76
C TYR A 59 -21.13 -27.41 31.55
N LEU A 60 -19.84 -27.48 31.23
CA LEU A 60 -19.27 -28.23 30.11
C LEU A 60 -19.11 -29.72 30.52
N ASP A 61 -20.18 -30.35 31.02
CA ASP A 61 -20.22 -31.67 31.70
C ASP A 61 -19.38 -32.77 31.04
N ASN A 62 -19.29 -32.76 29.70
CA ASN A 62 -18.62 -33.78 28.90
C ASN A 62 -17.47 -33.22 28.02
N MET A 63 -17.10 -31.95 28.20
CA MET A 63 -16.10 -31.26 27.36
C MET A 63 -14.83 -30.88 28.10
N LEU A 64 -14.77 -31.09 29.40
CA LEU A 64 -13.59 -30.79 30.18
C LEU A 64 -12.79 -32.06 30.38
N PRO A 65 -11.56 -32.11 29.85
CA PRO A 65 -10.61 -33.12 30.22
C PRO A 65 -10.04 -32.70 31.57
N ILE A 66 -10.63 -33.20 32.66
CA ILE A 66 -9.87 -33.29 33.92
C ILE A 66 -8.72 -34.30 33.75
N GLU A 67 -8.73 -35.09 32.67
CA GLU A 67 -7.65 -35.98 32.26
C GLU A 67 -7.34 -35.77 30.78
N PHE A 68 -6.08 -35.45 30.47
CA PHE A 68 -5.50 -35.15 29.15
C PHE A 68 -5.77 -36.19 28.02
N ASN A 69 -6.53 -37.27 28.28
CA ASN A 69 -6.69 -38.44 27.41
C ASN A 69 -8.14 -38.79 27.03
N ARG A 70 -9.17 -37.98 27.36
CA ARG A 70 -10.53 -38.23 26.86
C ARG A 70 -10.79 -37.49 25.55
N ASP A 71 -11.37 -38.19 24.58
CA ASP A 71 -11.82 -37.59 23.33
C ASP A 71 -12.98 -36.62 23.60
N LEU A 72 -12.74 -35.32 23.45
CA LEU A 72 -13.82 -34.33 23.47
C LEU A 72 -14.77 -34.64 22.29
N PRO A 73 -16.10 -34.49 22.48
CA PRO A 73 -17.05 -34.72 21.40
C PRO A 73 -16.71 -33.77 20.25
N LYS A 74 -16.39 -34.35 19.10
CA LYS A 74 -16.06 -33.57 17.91
C LYS A 74 -17.28 -32.73 17.51
N SER A 75 -17.04 -31.55 16.96
CA SER A 75 -18.09 -30.64 16.47
C SER A 75 -19.14 -31.29 15.56
N ASN A 76 -20.25 -30.59 15.34
CA ASN A 76 -21.22 -30.96 14.33
C ASN A 76 -20.53 -31.13 12.95
N ARG A 77 -20.88 -32.20 12.22
CA ARG A 77 -20.36 -32.50 10.88
C ARG A 77 -20.55 -31.32 9.92
N LEU A 78 -21.64 -30.57 10.05
CA LEU A 78 -21.90 -29.40 9.23
C LEU A 78 -20.82 -28.33 9.39
N ILE A 79 -20.41 -28.03 10.63
CA ILE A 79 -19.36 -27.04 10.90
C ILE A 79 -18.03 -27.47 10.31
N ARG A 80 -17.66 -28.76 10.46
CA ARG A 80 -16.45 -29.29 9.83
C ARG A 80 -16.49 -29.19 8.32
N ASN A 81 -17.60 -29.57 7.69
CA ASN A 81 -17.76 -29.47 6.24
C ASN A 81 -17.62 -28.02 5.76
N MET A 82 -18.25 -27.06 6.45
CA MET A 82 -18.13 -25.64 6.13
C MET A 82 -16.68 -25.14 6.24
N LEU A 83 -15.95 -25.57 7.27
CA LEU A 83 -14.53 -25.22 7.42
C LEU A 83 -13.66 -25.89 6.35
N ASP A 84 -13.95 -27.14 5.99
CA ASP A 84 -13.20 -27.90 4.99
C ASP A 84 -13.35 -27.32 3.58
N GLU A 85 -14.46 -26.63 3.30
CA GLU A 85 -14.72 -25.92 2.04
C GLU A 85 -13.95 -24.61 1.88
N LEU A 86 -13.41 -24.04 2.97
CA LEU A 86 -12.65 -22.80 2.92
C LEU A 86 -11.40 -22.97 2.06
N PHE A 87 -11.10 -21.97 1.23
CA PHE A 87 -9.88 -21.95 0.44
C PHE A 87 -8.70 -21.42 1.24
N VAL A 88 -7.58 -22.11 1.11
CA VAL A 88 -6.33 -21.77 1.78
C VAL A 88 -5.19 -21.80 0.76
N GLU A 89 -4.26 -20.87 0.90
CA GLU A 89 -3.06 -20.76 0.08
C GLU A 89 -1.85 -21.26 0.88
N CYS A 90 -1.08 -22.18 0.30
CA CYS A 90 0.15 -22.64 0.93
C CYS A 90 1.19 -21.52 0.97
N ILE A 91 1.78 -21.28 2.13
CA ILE A 91 2.82 -20.23 2.31
C ILE A 91 4.10 -20.54 1.49
N GLN A 92 4.38 -21.82 1.20
CA GLN A 92 5.62 -22.24 0.56
C GLN A 92 5.53 -22.31 -0.97
N CYS A 93 4.43 -22.84 -1.52
CA CYS A 93 4.28 -23.05 -2.97
C CYS A 93 3.19 -22.18 -3.62
N HIS A 94 2.45 -21.39 -2.83
CA HIS A 94 1.37 -20.50 -3.26
C HIS A 94 0.24 -21.20 -4.03
N THR A 95 0.09 -22.52 -3.90
CA THR A 95 -1.07 -23.23 -4.47
C THR A 95 -2.27 -23.09 -3.56
N ILE A 96 -3.43 -22.90 -4.17
CA ILE A 96 -4.71 -22.75 -3.48
C ILE A 96 -5.38 -24.13 -3.42
N HIS A 97 -5.78 -24.53 -2.22
CA HIS A 97 -6.50 -25.78 -1.97
C HIS A 97 -7.68 -25.53 -1.04
N ARG A 98 -8.62 -26.48 -0.99
CA ARG A 98 -9.61 -26.53 0.09
C ARG A 98 -8.91 -26.94 1.39
N ARG A 99 -9.27 -26.33 2.52
CA ARG A 99 -8.69 -26.59 3.83
C ARG A 99 -8.74 -28.07 4.19
N GLY A 100 -9.87 -28.74 3.95
CA GLY A 100 -10.02 -30.18 4.25
C GLY A 100 -9.11 -31.08 3.41
N GLN A 101 -8.64 -30.57 2.26
CA GLN A 101 -7.72 -31.25 1.35
C GLN A 101 -6.27 -30.77 1.50
N PHE A 102 -5.97 -29.95 2.52
CA PHE A 102 -4.64 -29.39 2.76
C PHE A 102 -3.66 -30.42 3.36
N LYS A 103 -3.48 -31.55 2.66
CA LYS A 103 -2.42 -32.54 2.88
C LYS A 103 -1.61 -32.68 1.60
N HIS A 104 -1.13 -31.56 1.09
CA HIS A 104 -0.39 -31.55 -0.16
C HIS A 104 1.10 -31.74 0.12
N LYS A 105 1.78 -32.55 -0.70
CA LYS A 105 3.24 -32.66 -0.66
C LYS A 105 3.78 -31.38 -1.27
N CYS A 106 4.16 -30.43 -0.44
CA CYS A 106 4.78 -29.20 -0.90
C CYS A 106 6.11 -29.54 -1.57
N GLN A 107 6.15 -29.46 -2.89
CA GLN A 107 7.41 -29.30 -3.58
C GLN A 107 7.67 -27.80 -3.56
N PRO A 108 8.73 -27.33 -2.87
CA PRO A 108 9.08 -25.93 -2.96
C PRO A 108 9.29 -25.64 -4.44
N LYS A 109 8.37 -24.86 -5.04
CA LYS A 109 8.67 -24.24 -6.32
C LYS A 109 9.94 -23.47 -6.03
N LYS A 110 11.06 -23.88 -6.63
CA LYS A 110 12.22 -23.00 -6.75
C LYS A 110 11.62 -21.70 -7.26
N ILE A 111 11.54 -20.71 -6.41
CA ILE A 111 10.98 -19.43 -6.76
C ILE A 111 12.00 -18.90 -7.75
N PHE A 112 11.81 -19.21 -9.03
CA PHE A 112 12.18 -18.32 -10.11
C PHE A 112 11.28 -17.11 -9.87
N LEU A 113 11.66 -16.34 -8.85
CA LEU A 113 11.19 -14.99 -8.57
C LEU A 113 11.23 -14.33 -9.93
N SER A 114 10.06 -14.11 -10.53
CA SER A 114 9.55 -12.82 -10.99
C SER A 114 10.54 -11.76 -11.49
N THR A 115 11.76 -12.12 -11.85
CA THR A 115 12.82 -11.25 -12.36
C THR A 115 12.40 -10.71 -13.70
N LYS A 116 11.51 -11.39 -14.41
CA LYS A 116 10.94 -10.90 -15.67
C LYS A 116 9.76 -9.95 -15.49
N ARG A 117 9.16 -9.78 -14.30
CA ARG A 117 8.09 -8.78 -14.06
C ARG A 117 8.62 -7.56 -13.32
N GLN A 118 9.47 -7.80 -12.30
CA GLN A 118 10.11 -6.75 -11.51
C GLN A 118 11.14 -5.93 -12.33
N LYS A 119 11.84 -6.54 -13.30
CA LYS A 119 12.75 -5.79 -14.19
C LYS A 119 12.02 -4.83 -15.14
N TRP A 120 10.79 -5.15 -15.56
CA TRP A 120 10.04 -4.28 -16.47
C TRP A 120 9.50 -3.04 -15.76
N GLU A 121 9.12 -3.17 -14.49
CA GLU A 121 8.65 -2.05 -13.67
C GLU A 121 9.79 -1.08 -13.35
N VAL A 122 10.98 -1.58 -13.01
CA VAL A 122 12.18 -0.73 -12.79
C VAL A 122 12.63 -0.08 -14.10
N PHE A 123 12.60 -0.81 -15.21
CA PHE A 123 12.94 -0.26 -16.53
C PHE A 123 11.96 0.84 -16.96
N GLN A 124 10.65 0.65 -16.75
CA GLN A 124 9.64 1.68 -17.04
C GLN A 124 9.82 2.93 -16.18
N MET A 125 10.14 2.78 -14.89
CA MET A 125 10.45 3.93 -14.04
C MET A 125 11.70 4.68 -14.52
N LEU A 126 12.80 3.97 -14.83
CA LEU A 126 14.01 4.59 -15.35
C LEU A 126 13.78 5.30 -16.69
N LEU A 127 13.01 4.69 -17.60
CA LEU A 127 12.65 5.30 -18.87
C LEU A 127 11.83 6.58 -18.66
N SER A 128 10.89 6.58 -17.72
CA SER A 128 10.09 7.78 -17.41
C SER A 128 10.95 8.93 -16.87
N ILE A 129 11.94 8.63 -16.01
CA ILE A 129 12.88 9.64 -15.49
C ILE A 129 13.74 10.22 -16.62
N ILE A 130 14.24 9.38 -17.53
CA ILE A 130 15.04 9.83 -18.67
C ILE A 130 14.22 10.73 -19.59
N VAL A 131 12.97 10.38 -19.89
CA VAL A 131 12.09 11.22 -20.73
C VAL A 131 11.86 12.58 -20.07
N ILE A 132 11.62 12.63 -18.76
CA ILE A 132 11.45 13.89 -18.03
C ILE A 132 12.73 14.73 -18.08
N PHE A 133 13.89 14.12 -17.87
CA PHE A 133 15.17 14.81 -17.96
C PHE A 133 15.42 15.39 -19.35
N LEU A 134 15.10 14.64 -20.41
CA LEU A 134 15.21 15.10 -21.79
C LEU A 134 14.24 16.26 -22.09
N LEU A 135 13.01 16.21 -21.58
CA LEU A 135 12.06 17.33 -21.73
C LEU A 135 12.56 18.60 -21.04
N ILE A 136 13.13 18.48 -19.84
CA ILE A 136 13.75 19.62 -19.13
C ILE A 136 14.93 20.18 -19.93
N LEU A 137 15.79 19.32 -20.49
CA LEU A 137 16.89 19.75 -21.35
C LEU A 137 16.40 20.43 -22.64
N ILE A 138 15.37 19.89 -23.29
CA ILE A 138 14.78 20.51 -24.49
C ILE A 138 14.24 21.89 -24.18
N ILE A 139 13.54 22.07 -23.05
CA ILE A 139 13.06 23.37 -22.59
C ILE A 139 14.26 24.31 -22.31
N TYR A 140 15.32 23.81 -21.67
CA TYR A 140 16.53 24.59 -21.39
C TYR A 140 17.30 25.01 -22.64
N TYR A 141 17.43 24.15 -23.64
CA TYR A 141 18.09 24.48 -24.91
C TYR A 141 17.23 25.38 -25.79
N ASN A 142 15.92 25.14 -25.87
CA ASN A 142 15.01 26.04 -26.58
C ASN A 142 14.94 27.42 -25.90
N ARG A 143 15.09 27.49 -24.57
CA ARG A 143 15.25 28.77 -23.84
C ARG A 143 16.44 29.57 -24.36
N ASN A 144 17.59 28.95 -24.64
CA ASN A 144 18.73 29.68 -25.21
C ASN A 144 18.45 30.08 -26.67
N TYR A 145 17.88 29.18 -27.49
CA TYR A 145 17.69 29.45 -28.91
C TYR A 145 16.60 30.50 -29.20
N VAL A 146 15.49 30.48 -28.45
CA VAL A 146 14.36 31.39 -28.69
C VAL A 146 14.65 32.80 -28.17
N PHE A 147 15.39 32.95 -27.06
CA PHE A 147 15.51 34.24 -26.37
C PHE A 147 16.79 35.02 -26.64
N GLU A 148 17.87 34.37 -27.10
CA GLU A 148 19.06 35.10 -27.56
C GLU A 148 18.72 36.01 -28.75
N THR A 149 17.79 35.58 -29.62
CA THR A 149 17.26 36.38 -30.73
C THR A 149 16.35 37.55 -30.33
N ALA A 150 15.84 37.57 -29.09
CA ALA A 150 14.99 38.63 -28.56
C ALA A 150 15.80 39.73 -27.85
N ILE A 151 16.92 39.38 -27.23
CA ILE A 151 17.83 40.33 -26.55
C ILE A 151 18.58 41.19 -27.58
N ASP A 152 19.04 40.62 -28.69
CA ASP A 152 19.77 41.38 -29.71
C ASP A 152 18.88 42.40 -30.44
N ARG A 153 17.61 42.06 -30.71
CA ARG A 153 16.65 43.00 -31.31
C ARG A 153 16.23 44.14 -30.37
N HIS A 154 16.25 43.93 -29.05
CA HIS A 154 15.91 44.97 -28.09
C HIS A 154 17.05 45.97 -27.84
N ASN A 155 18.31 45.53 -27.96
CA ASN A 155 19.47 46.40 -27.75
C ASN A 155 19.67 47.41 -28.90
N GLU A 156 19.24 47.09 -30.12
CA GLU A 156 19.20 48.07 -31.23
C GLU A 156 18.13 49.16 -31.00
N LEU A 157 16.95 48.79 -30.49
CA LEU A 157 15.85 49.73 -30.21
C LEU A 157 16.12 50.68 -29.02
N ILE A 158 16.96 50.28 -28.07
CA ILE A 158 17.30 51.08 -26.88
C ILE A 158 18.37 52.14 -27.19
N LYS A 159 19.15 51.98 -28.27
CA LYS A 159 20.15 52.97 -28.67
C LYS A 159 19.57 54.21 -29.36
N GLU A 160 18.30 54.20 -29.75
CA GLU A 160 17.72 55.24 -30.61
C GLU A 160 16.68 56.14 -29.94
N ILE A 161 16.26 55.88 -28.69
CA ILE A 161 15.16 56.64 -28.06
C ILE A 161 15.53 57.12 -26.66
N GLY A 162 15.61 58.44 -26.49
CA GLY A 162 15.69 59.13 -25.20
C GLY A 162 14.54 58.68 -24.29
N ILE A 163 14.89 58.20 -23.10
CA ILE A 163 14.07 57.30 -22.29
C ILE A 163 12.87 58.02 -21.68
N ASP A 164 11.68 57.52 -22.00
CA ASP A 164 10.45 57.76 -21.25
C ASP A 164 10.42 56.82 -20.03
N ILE A 165 10.37 57.39 -18.82
CA ILE A 165 10.54 56.68 -17.55
C ILE A 165 9.46 55.59 -17.38
N ASP A 166 8.26 55.84 -17.86
CA ASP A 166 7.13 54.91 -17.78
C ASP A 166 7.36 53.66 -18.63
N LYS A 167 8.01 53.80 -19.79
CA LYS A 167 8.36 52.67 -20.67
C LYS A 167 9.45 51.80 -20.05
N TYR A 168 10.41 52.41 -19.35
CA TYR A 168 11.45 51.67 -18.62
C TYR A 168 10.86 50.89 -17.44
N LEU A 169 10.00 51.52 -16.65
CA LEU A 169 9.31 50.88 -15.52
C LEU A 169 8.42 49.73 -15.98
N PHE A 170 7.65 49.94 -17.05
CA PHE A 170 6.79 48.90 -17.62
C PHE A 170 7.62 47.69 -18.10
N ASN A 171 8.72 47.92 -18.80
CA ASN A 171 9.59 46.84 -19.26
C ASN A 171 10.23 46.07 -18.10
N LYS A 172 10.63 46.77 -17.03
CA LYS A 172 11.22 46.13 -15.85
C LYS A 172 10.20 45.30 -15.07
N ILE A 173 8.97 45.79 -14.94
CA ILE A 173 7.85 45.05 -14.32
C ILE A 173 7.49 43.84 -15.17
N TYR A 174 7.37 44.01 -16.49
CA TYR A 174 7.09 42.92 -17.42
C TYR A 174 8.15 41.81 -17.32
N TYR A 175 9.44 42.18 -17.31
CA TYR A 175 10.55 41.24 -17.15
C TYR A 175 10.47 40.48 -15.82
N LEU A 176 10.14 41.15 -14.71
CA LEU A 176 9.97 40.51 -13.40
C LEU A 176 8.79 39.53 -13.38
N ILE A 177 7.66 39.88 -14.01
CA ILE A 177 6.48 39.01 -14.12
C ILE A 177 6.81 37.77 -14.95
N VAL A 178 7.48 37.94 -16.10
CA VAL A 178 7.88 36.82 -16.96
C VAL A 178 8.83 35.88 -16.20
N LYS A 179 9.85 36.43 -15.52
CA LYS A 179 10.74 35.66 -14.63
C LYS A 179 10.00 34.92 -13.54
N PHE A 180 9.01 35.55 -12.91
CA PHE A 180 8.21 34.91 -11.86
C PHE A 180 7.42 33.71 -12.39
N ILE A 181 6.79 33.87 -13.56
CA ILE A 181 6.05 32.79 -14.24
C ILE A 181 7.02 31.67 -14.67
N GLU A 182 8.21 32.01 -15.18
CA GLU A 182 9.27 31.06 -15.57
C GLU A 182 9.72 30.16 -14.42
N TYR A 183 9.85 30.68 -13.19
CA TYR A 183 10.24 29.87 -12.02
C TYR A 183 9.07 29.10 -11.42
N SER A 184 7.86 29.65 -11.48
CA SER A 184 6.68 29.05 -10.85
C SER A 184 6.17 27.82 -11.62
N ILE A 185 6.25 27.83 -12.96
CA ILE A 185 5.72 26.74 -13.80
C ILE A 185 6.46 25.40 -13.57
N PRO A 186 7.80 25.32 -13.62
CA PRO A 186 8.53 24.07 -13.39
C PRO A 186 8.29 23.48 -12.00
N VAL A 187 8.24 24.34 -10.97
CA VAL A 187 7.95 23.94 -9.60
C VAL A 187 6.53 23.38 -9.49
N PHE A 188 5.55 24.03 -10.12
CA PHE A 188 4.17 23.55 -10.17
C PHE A 188 4.07 22.18 -10.87
N ILE A 189 4.71 22.01 -12.02
CA ILE A 189 4.71 20.75 -12.77
C ILE A 189 5.37 19.63 -11.96
N PHE A 190 6.49 19.91 -11.28
CA PHE A 190 7.17 18.94 -10.42
C PHE A 190 6.28 18.48 -9.25
N ASN A 191 5.60 19.43 -8.59
CA ASN A 191 4.67 19.11 -7.50
C ASN A 191 3.47 18.29 -7.98
N LEU A 192 2.90 18.64 -9.14
CA LEU A 192 1.81 17.89 -9.75
C LEU A 192 2.23 16.45 -10.05
N PHE A 193 3.45 16.26 -10.57
CA PHE A 193 3.99 14.94 -10.89
C PHE A 193 4.22 14.09 -9.63
N LEU A 194 4.79 14.66 -8.56
CA LEU A 194 4.90 13.98 -7.27
C LEU A 194 3.54 13.54 -6.73
N TRP A 195 2.52 14.39 -6.87
CA TRP A 195 1.16 14.06 -6.46
C TRP A 195 0.58 12.87 -7.24
N PHE A 196 0.79 12.83 -8.56
CA PHE A 196 0.41 11.67 -9.38
C PHE A 196 1.15 10.39 -8.98
N ILE A 197 2.45 10.46 -8.67
CA ILE A 197 3.19 9.30 -8.15
C ILE A 197 2.53 8.79 -6.87
N ILE A 198 2.17 9.68 -5.94
CA ILE A 198 1.52 9.30 -4.69
C ILE A 198 0.15 8.66 -4.96
N LEU A 199 -0.66 9.22 -5.85
CA LEU A 199 -1.97 8.65 -6.18
C LEU A 199 -1.89 7.27 -6.81
N PHE A 200 -1.02 7.10 -7.82
CA PHE A 200 -0.95 5.85 -8.56
C PHE A 200 -0.22 4.72 -7.82
N TYR A 201 0.78 5.06 -7.01
CA TYR A 201 1.61 4.07 -6.31
C TYR A 201 1.28 3.95 -4.81
N GLY A 202 0.62 4.94 -4.20
CA GLY A 202 0.28 4.93 -2.77
C GLY A 202 -0.68 3.81 -2.38
N ASP A 203 -1.61 3.43 -3.26
CA ASP A 203 -2.62 2.41 -2.96
C ASP A 203 -2.06 0.98 -3.04
N ARG A 204 -0.96 0.77 -3.79
CA ARG A 204 -0.34 -0.55 -3.96
C ARG A 204 0.74 -0.87 -2.92
N TYR A 205 1.30 0.14 -2.26
CA TYR A 205 2.32 -0.02 -1.22
C TYR A 205 1.72 0.20 0.18
N THR A 206 0.80 -0.68 0.59
CA THR A 206 0.16 -0.73 1.92
C THR A 206 1.11 -1.15 3.07
N SER A 207 2.42 -1.04 2.87
CA SER A 207 3.38 -1.13 3.95
C SER A 207 3.33 0.18 4.77
N LYS A 208 2.97 0.08 6.05
CA LYS A 208 2.90 1.22 6.99
C LYS A 208 4.21 2.04 7.06
N THR A 209 5.35 1.50 6.64
CA THR A 209 6.64 2.18 6.69
C THR A 209 6.92 3.02 5.44
N THR A 210 6.54 2.55 4.25
CA THR A 210 6.76 3.29 2.99
C THR A 210 5.88 4.54 2.90
N SER A 211 4.64 4.47 3.38
CA SER A 211 3.74 5.64 3.42
C SER A 211 4.25 6.77 4.31
N ARG A 212 4.94 6.45 5.42
CA ARG A 212 5.56 7.46 6.31
C ARG A 212 6.73 8.19 5.66
N ILE A 213 7.59 7.46 4.93
CA ILE A 213 8.74 8.06 4.23
C ILE A 213 8.24 8.98 3.11
N LEU A 214 7.28 8.51 2.32
CA LEU A 214 6.71 9.28 1.21
C LEU A 214 6.05 10.58 1.70
N LYS A 215 5.32 10.51 2.82
CA LYS A 215 4.71 11.69 3.45
C LYS A 215 5.76 12.70 3.90
N LYS A 216 6.86 12.24 4.52
CA LYS A 216 7.97 13.13 4.93
C LYS A 216 8.68 13.78 3.74
N ILE A 217 8.87 13.05 2.63
CA ILE A 217 9.46 13.62 1.40
C ILE A 217 8.56 14.72 0.83
N LEU A 218 7.25 14.51 0.83
CA LEU A 218 6.30 15.52 0.37
C LEU A 218 6.34 16.78 1.26
N GLU A 219 6.34 16.59 2.59
CA GLU A 219 6.45 17.70 3.56
C GLU A 219 7.75 18.51 3.35
N ILE A 220 8.89 17.84 3.17
CA ILE A 220 10.18 18.50 2.90
C ILE A 220 10.14 19.27 1.59
N THR A 221 9.52 18.71 0.55
CA THR A 221 9.44 19.36 -0.77
C THR A 221 8.57 20.62 -0.73
N ILE A 222 7.47 20.58 0.02
CA ILE A 222 6.62 21.75 0.27
C ILE A 222 7.41 22.84 1.01
N ILE A 223 8.19 22.47 2.04
CA ILE A 223 9.02 23.40 2.80
C ILE A 223 10.09 24.04 1.89
N ILE A 224 10.78 23.25 1.07
CA ILE A 224 11.80 23.77 0.13
C ILE A 224 11.16 24.77 -0.86
N ASN A 225 9.96 24.47 -1.38
CA ASN A 225 9.25 25.39 -2.27
C ASN A 225 8.82 26.67 -1.57
N LEU A 226 8.36 26.60 -0.31
CA LEU A 226 8.02 27.78 0.50
C LEU A 226 9.24 28.65 0.77
N ILE A 227 10.39 28.05 1.12
CA ILE A 227 11.65 28.76 1.34
C ILE A 227 12.16 29.38 0.03
N GLY A 228 12.08 28.65 -1.08
CA GLY A 228 12.44 29.17 -2.41
C GLY A 228 11.60 30.39 -2.79
N HIS A 229 10.30 30.35 -2.49
CA HIS A 229 9.40 31.49 -2.70
C HIS A 229 9.70 32.68 -1.77
N SER A 230 10.11 32.43 -0.53
CA SER A 230 10.44 33.50 0.43
C SER A 230 11.82 34.14 0.23
N LEU A 231 12.73 33.50 -0.50
CA LEU A 231 14.04 34.07 -0.82
C LEU A 231 14.02 34.91 -2.10
N TYR A 232 12.98 34.75 -2.93
CA TYR A 232 12.82 35.46 -4.20
C TYR A 232 11.86 36.66 -4.13
N TYR A 233 11.10 36.77 -3.04
CA TYR A 233 10.28 37.93 -2.66
C TYR A 233 10.91 38.64 -1.47
#